data_AF-A0A7W7NTD0-F1
#
_entry.id   AF-A0A7W7NTD0-F1
#
_cell.length_a   1.000
_cell.length_b   1.000
_cell.length_c   1.000
_cell.angle_alpha   90.00
_cell.angle_beta   90.00
_cell.angle_gamma   90.00
#
_symmetry.space_group_name_H-M   'P 1'
#
loop_
_entity.id
_entity.type
_entity.pdbx_description
1 polymer ?
#
loop_
_entity_poly.entity_id
_entity_poly.type
_entity_poly.pdbx_seq_one_letter_code
_entity_poly.pdbx_strand_id
1 'polypeptide(L)'
;MQKSIIERALELAATGEYARIDHIERKLNAEGYTNVASHLDGPTIRRQLRQVASEARGEPTKRRGRPPASGVLASDASGSDPTDGPLI
;
A
#
# COMPACT_ATOMS: atom_id res chain seq x y z
N MET A 1 2.89 9.95 18.99
CA MET A 1 3.15 10.91 17.91
C MET A 1 1.86 11.06 17.11
N GLN A 2 1.33 12.28 16.95
CA GLN A 2 0.14 12.50 16.11
C GLN A 2 0.56 12.36 14.64
N LYS A 3 -0.11 11.47 13.90
CA LYS A 3 0.05 11.39 12.43
C LYS A 3 -0.75 12.52 11.80
N SER A 4 -0.12 13.28 10.92
CA SER A 4 -0.78 14.33 10.14
C SER A 4 -1.75 13.71 9.11
N ILE A 5 -2.71 14.51 8.65
CA ILE A 5 -3.69 14.10 7.62
C ILE A 5 -2.97 13.63 6.35
N ILE A 6 -1.88 14.30 5.98
CA ILE A 6 -1.10 13.99 4.77
C ILE A 6 -0.40 12.64 4.93
N GLU A 7 0.25 12.39 6.07
CA GLU A 7 0.89 11.09 6.34
C GLU A 7 -0.11 9.95 6.31
N ARG A 8 -1.28 10.14 6.92
CA ARG A 8 -2.34 9.12 6.90
C ARG A 8 -2.90 8.90 5.49
N ALA A 9 -3.05 9.97 4.71
CA ALA A 9 -3.46 9.89 3.31
C ALA A 9 -2.45 9.09 2.47
N LEU A 10 -1.15 9.31 2.70
CA LEU A 10 -0.07 8.59 2.02
C LEU A 10 -0.05 7.11 2.40
N GLU A 11 -0.27 6.77 3.67
CA GLU A 11 -0.42 5.37 4.12
C GLU A 11 -1.57 4.69 3.39
N LEU A 12 -2.74 5.33 3.31
CA LEU A 12 -3.90 4.79 2.60
C LEU A 12 -3.61 4.63 1.09
N ALA A 13 -2.95 5.61 0.46
CA ALA A 13 -2.53 5.50 -0.93
C ALA A 13 -1.53 4.34 -1.14
N ALA A 14 -0.58 4.15 -0.22
CA ALA A 14 0.45 3.12 -0.29
C ALA A 14 -0.10 1.68 -0.18
N THR A 15 -1.33 1.50 0.31
CA THR A 15 -2.01 0.19 0.28
C THR A 15 -2.43 -0.23 -1.14
N GLY A 16 -2.57 0.71 -2.07
CA GLY A 16 -3.09 0.46 -3.42
C GLY A 16 -4.61 0.20 -3.48
N GLU A 17 -5.29 0.11 -2.33
CA GLU A 17 -6.75 -0.06 -2.23
C GLU A 17 -7.48 1.25 -2.59
N TYR A 18 -6.89 2.39 -2.23
CA TYR A 18 -7.46 3.72 -2.40
C TYR A 18 -6.80 4.47 -3.57
N ALA A 19 -7.14 4.08 -4.80
CA ALA A 19 -6.59 4.70 -6.02
C ALA A 19 -7.12 6.12 -6.33
N ARG A 20 -8.23 6.51 -5.70
CA ARG A 20 -8.90 7.81 -5.90
C ARG A 20 -8.81 8.63 -4.63
N ILE A 21 -8.47 9.91 -4.80
CA ILE A 21 -8.37 10.87 -3.71
C ILE A 21 -9.70 10.96 -2.95
N ASP A 22 -10.84 10.93 -3.64
CA ASP A 22 -12.16 10.95 -3.01
C ASP A 22 -12.40 9.78 -2.04
N HIS A 23 -11.81 8.59 -2.32
CA HIS A 23 -11.90 7.45 -1.41
C HIS A 23 -11.01 7.67 -0.17
N ILE A 24 -9.81 8.22 -0.36
CA ILE A 24 -8.90 8.60 0.73
C ILE A 24 -9.57 9.65 1.62
N GLU A 25 -10.18 10.68 1.03
CA GLU A 25 -10.94 11.71 1.74
C GLU A 25 -12.06 11.11 2.57
N ARG A 26 -12.87 10.22 1.99
CA ARG A 26 -13.97 9.56 2.71
C ARG A 26 -13.45 8.73 3.88
N LYS A 27 -12.35 8.01 3.69
CA LYS A 27 -11.74 7.19 4.75
C LYS A 27 -11.20 8.05 5.88
N LEU A 28 -10.51 9.14 5.58
CA LEU A 28 -10.00 10.08 6.59
C LEU A 28 -11.13 10.78 7.34
N ASN A 29 -12.19 11.22 6.64
CA ASN A 29 -13.37 11.77 7.29
C ASN A 29 -14.03 10.75 8.23
N ALA A 30 -14.12 9.47 7.81
CA ALA A 30 -14.67 8.40 8.64
C ALA A 30 -13.77 8.06 9.86
N GLU A 31 -12.46 8.28 9.76
CA GLU A 31 -11.51 8.17 10.87
C GLU A 31 -11.57 9.38 11.84
N GLY A 32 -12.37 10.42 11.52
CA GLY A 32 -12.55 11.60 12.37
C GLY A 32 -11.59 12.75 12.08
N TYR A 33 -10.85 12.69 10.97
CA TYR A 33 -10.03 13.82 10.54
C TYR A 33 -10.92 14.96 10.00
N THR A 34 -10.64 16.18 10.44
CA THR A 34 -11.34 17.40 9.97
C THR A 34 -10.52 18.14 8.91
N ASN A 35 -11.17 18.96 8.09
CA ASN A 35 -10.53 19.77 7.04
C ASN A 35 -9.74 18.96 6.00
N VAL A 36 -10.05 17.67 5.82
CA VAL A 36 -9.33 16.77 4.91
C VAL A 36 -9.26 17.33 3.50
N ALA A 37 -10.39 17.82 2.97
CA ALA A 37 -10.46 18.41 1.64
C ALA A 37 -9.46 19.58 1.50
N SER A 38 -9.42 20.51 2.45
CA SER A 38 -8.48 21.65 2.43
C SER A 38 -7.01 21.22 2.47
N HIS A 39 -6.69 20.16 3.21
CA HIS A 39 -5.32 19.62 3.26
C HIS A 39 -4.93 18.85 1.99
N LEU A 40 -5.91 18.20 1.33
CA LEU A 40 -5.69 17.41 0.12
C LEU A 40 -5.92 18.19 -1.18
N ASP A 41 -6.44 19.41 -1.12
CA ASP A 41 -6.78 20.19 -2.32
C ASP A 41 -5.54 20.67 -3.09
N GLY A 42 -4.36 20.68 -2.46
CA GLY A 42 -3.12 21.12 -3.08
C GLY A 42 -2.72 20.29 -4.31
N PRO A 43 -2.40 20.90 -5.47
CA PRO A 43 -2.07 20.17 -6.70
C PRO A 43 -0.86 19.23 -6.53
N THR A 44 0.12 19.63 -5.71
CA THR A 44 1.29 18.82 -5.34
C THR A 44 0.88 17.56 -4.56
N ILE A 45 0.04 17.71 -3.53
CA ILE A 45 -0.42 16.59 -2.69
C ILE A 45 -1.26 15.62 -3.51
N ARG A 46 -2.20 16.14 -4.31
CA ARG A 46 -3.01 15.31 -5.22
C ARG A 46 -2.15 14.52 -6.21
N ARG A 47 -1.04 15.08 -6.67
CA ARG A 47 -0.10 14.39 -7.56
C ARG A 47 0.68 13.30 -6.83
N GLN A 48 1.19 13.59 -5.63
CA GLN A 48 1.90 12.62 -4.80
C GLN A 48 1.00 11.44 -4.42
N LEU A 49 -0.22 11.68 -3.95
CA LEU A 49 -1.16 10.60 -3.59
C LEU A 49 -1.48 9.70 -4.79
N ARG A 50 -1.70 10.29 -5.97
CA ARG A 50 -1.92 9.51 -7.20
C ARG A 50 -0.71 8.70 -7.60
N GLN A 51 0.49 9.28 -7.48
CA GLN A 51 1.72 8.58 -7.79
C GLN A 51 1.90 7.37 -6.85
N VAL A 52 1.82 7.59 -5.54
CA VAL A 52 1.96 6.52 -4.53
C VAL A 52 0.91 5.42 -4.73
N ALA A 53 -0.34 5.79 -4.97
CA ALA A 53 -1.40 4.81 -5.21
C ALA A 53 -1.20 4.00 -6.51
N SER A 54 -0.65 4.63 -7.55
CA SER A 54 -0.34 3.94 -8.81
C SER A 54 0.85 2.99 -8.65
N GLU A 55 1.89 3.42 -7.93
CA GLU A 55 3.05 2.60 -7.58
C GLU A 55 2.63 1.39 -6.73
N ALA A 56 1.76 1.60 -5.73
CA ALA A 56 1.26 0.55 -4.85
C ALA A 56 0.40 -0.49 -5.57
N ARG A 57 -0.44 -0.06 -6.53
CA ARG A 57 -1.22 -0.98 -7.37
C ARG A 57 -0.39 -1.83 -8.31
N GLY A 58 0.91 -1.53 -8.44
CA GLY A 58 1.76 -2.14 -9.45
C GLY A 58 1.28 -1.83 -10.86
N GLU A 59 0.46 -0.79 -11.05
CA GLU A 59 0.13 -0.25 -12.36
C GLU A 59 1.42 0.42 -12.85
N PRO A 60 2.21 -0.28 -13.66
CA PRO A 60 3.51 0.23 -14.01
C PRO A 60 3.19 1.45 -14.86
N THR A 61 3.64 2.63 -14.43
CA THR A 61 3.77 3.77 -15.31
C THR A 61 4.81 3.40 -16.36
N LYS A 62 4.39 2.57 -17.32
CA LYS A 62 5.03 2.10 -18.54
C LYS A 62 6.54 2.35 -18.57
N ARG A 63 7.34 1.71 -17.70
CA ARG A 63 8.77 1.39 -17.88
C ARG A 63 9.39 0.77 -16.62
N ARG A 64 9.74 -0.51 -16.76
CA ARG A 64 10.87 -1.23 -16.13
C ARG A 64 10.77 -1.53 -14.62
N GLY A 65 10.23 -2.72 -14.36
CA GLY A 65 10.91 -3.75 -13.57
C GLY A 65 11.17 -3.47 -12.08
N ARG A 66 10.19 -3.79 -11.23
CA ARG A 66 10.40 -4.36 -9.89
C ARG A 66 9.04 -4.88 -9.36
N PRO A 67 8.89 -6.15 -8.96
CA PRO A 67 7.70 -6.59 -8.23
C PRO A 67 7.66 -5.95 -6.83
N PRO A 68 6.47 -5.62 -6.30
CA PRO A 68 6.32 -4.96 -5.01
C PRO A 68 6.72 -5.91 -3.87
N ALA A 69 7.64 -5.44 -3.03
CA ALA A 69 7.96 -6.07 -1.77
C ALA A 69 6.79 -5.83 -0.80
N SER A 70 5.86 -6.77 -0.72
CA SER A 70 4.95 -6.94 0.42
C SER A 70 4.47 -8.38 0.46
N GLY A 71 5.30 -9.20 1.10
CA GLY A 71 5.08 -10.62 1.31
C GLY A 71 6.18 -11.19 2.21
N VAL A 72 6.56 -10.46 3.27
CA VAL A 72 7.33 -11.04 4.37
C VAL A 72 6.32 -11.64 5.33
N LEU A 73 6.05 -12.93 5.13
CA LEU A 73 5.78 -13.88 6.21
C LEU A 73 6.95 -14.86 6.09
N ALA A 74 8.04 -14.63 6.81
CA ALA A 74 8.28 -15.27 8.11
C ALA A 74 8.03 -16.78 7.99
N SER A 75 9.07 -17.55 7.66
CA SER A 75 9.85 -18.31 8.66
C SER A 75 9.11 -19.58 9.11
N ASP A 76 9.44 -20.71 8.50
CA ASP A 76 10.05 -21.79 9.26
C ASP A 76 10.85 -22.72 8.33
N ALA A 77 12.12 -22.89 8.70
CA ALA A 77 13.07 -23.80 8.08
C ALA A 77 13.16 -25.06 8.94
N SER A 78 12.87 -26.21 8.34
CA SER A 78 13.34 -27.55 8.72
C SER A 78 12.48 -28.52 7.93
N GLY A 79 12.97 -29.36 7.03
CA GLY A 79 14.28 -30.00 6.98
C GLY A 79 13.99 -31.46 6.63
N SER A 80 14.70 -31.96 5.61
CA SER A 80 14.97 -33.38 5.37
C SER A 80 13.92 -34.23 4.63
N ASP A 81 14.21 -34.34 3.32
CA ASP A 81 14.43 -35.58 2.55
C ASP A 81 13.31 -36.62 2.34
N PRO A 82 12.89 -36.85 1.08
CA PRO A 82 12.13 -38.02 0.67
C PRO A 82 13.11 -39.17 0.38
N THR A 83 13.41 -39.99 1.39
CA THR A 83 14.00 -41.30 1.13
C THR A 83 12.89 -42.33 0.93
N ASP A 84 12.71 -42.65 -0.35
CA ASP A 84 12.35 -43.95 -0.91
C ASP A 84 12.36 -45.14 0.08
N GLY A 85 11.27 -45.91 0.05
CA GLY A 85 11.22 -47.23 0.68
C GLY A 85 9.86 -47.90 0.50
N PRO A 86 9.69 -48.85 -0.44
CA PRO A 86 8.57 -49.77 -0.42
C PRO A 86 8.84 -50.93 0.56
N LEU A 87 7.83 -51.80 0.72
CA LEU A 87 7.78 -53.08 1.45
C LEU A 87 7.13 -52.96 2.85
N ILE A 88 5.86 -53.35 2.98
CA ILE A 88 5.43 -54.73 3.34
C ILE A 88 4.07 -55.01 2.71
#